data_AF-A0A934AYJ8-F1
#
_entry.id   AF-A0A934AYJ8-F1
#
_cell.length_a   1.000
_cell.length_b   1.000
_cell.length_c   1.000
_cell.angle_alpha   90.00
_cell.angle_beta   90.00
_cell.angle_gamma   90.00
#
_symmetry.space_group_name_H-M   'P 1'
#
loop_
_entity.id
_entity.type
_entity.pdbx_description
1 polymer ?
#
loop_
_entity_poly.entity_id
_entity_poly.type
_entity_poly.pdbx_seq_one_letter_code
_entity_poly.pdbx_strand_id
1 'polypeptide(L)' 'MELSRNYTFEVEIIKKSEMSFMSRRALNIFPSLAINDTVVFKGQDVSIAELQSAIIQEMGRTEHLP' A
#
# COMPACT_ATOMS: atom_id res chain seq x y z
N MET A 1 10.94 -11.56 -3.17
CA MET A 1 11.60 -11.14 -1.91
C MET A 1 12.65 -10.06 -2.19
N GLU A 2 12.37 -9.11 -3.11
CA GLU A 2 13.37 -8.14 -3.62
C GLU A 2 12.98 -6.66 -3.42
N LEU A 3 11.71 -6.33 -3.11
CA LEU A 3 11.26 -4.94 -2.96
C LEU A 3 11.61 -4.30 -1.61
N SER A 4 11.58 -5.07 -0.52
CA SER A 4 11.86 -4.55 0.82
C SER A 4 13.31 -4.07 1.00
N ARG A 5 14.26 -4.63 0.22
CA ARG A 5 15.68 -4.26 0.30
C ARG A 5 16.03 -2.96 -0.41
N ASN A 6 15.28 -2.59 -1.45
CA ASN A 6 15.65 -1.46 -2.30
C ASN A 6 15.07 -0.12 -1.84
N TYR A 7 14.10 -0.14 -0.91
CA TYR A 7 13.30 1.04 -0.64
C TYR A 7 12.85 1.22 0.82
N THR A 8 13.40 0.42 1.76
CA THR A 8 13.15 0.55 3.21
C THR A 8 11.67 0.72 3.58
N PHE A 9 10.83 -0.25 3.18
CA PHE A 9 9.41 -0.26 3.57
C PHE A 9 9.15 -1.21 4.72
N GLU A 10 8.32 -0.77 5.65
CA GLU A 10 7.58 -1.68 6.51
C GLU A 10 6.34 -2.19 5.74
N VAL A 11 6.21 -3.50 5.62
CA VAL A 11 5.08 -4.13 4.94
C VAL A 11 4.21 -4.81 5.98
N GLU A 12 3.02 -4.29 6.18
CA GLU A 12 2.01 -4.89 7.04
C GLU A 12 0.99 -5.64 6.17
N ILE A 13 0.84 -6.95 6.40
CA ILE A 13 -0.19 -7.77 5.73
C ILE A 13 -1.33 -7.97 6.72
N ILE A 14 -2.47 -7.33 6.47
CA ILE A 14 -3.65 -7.41 7.32
C ILE A 14 -4.66 -8.37 6.69
N LYS A 15 -5.02 -9.44 7.40
CA LYS A 15 -6.09 -10.34 6.93
C LYS A 15 -7.46 -9.75 7.23
N LYS A 16 -8.46 -10.11 6.42
CA LYS A 16 -9.85 -9.68 6.62
C LYS A 16 -10.40 -10.01 8.02
N SER A 17 -9.99 -11.13 8.61
CA SER A 17 -10.37 -11.52 9.98
C SER A 17 -9.80 -10.60 11.07
N GLU A 18 -8.64 -9.98 10.80
CA GLU A 18 -7.95 -9.08 11.71
C GLU A 18 -8.43 -7.63 11.54
N MET A 19 -9.03 -7.31 10.39
CA MET A 19 -9.55 -5.98 10.07
C MET A 19 -10.77 -5.58 10.92
N SER A 20 -11.51 -6.52 11.51
CA SER A 20 -12.61 -6.21 12.44
C SER A 20 -12.16 -5.36 13.64
N PHE A 21 -10.87 -5.38 13.97
CA PHE A 21 -10.26 -4.55 15.02
C PHE A 21 -9.79 -3.17 14.51
N MET A 22 -9.62 -3.01 13.20
CA MET A 22 -9.14 -1.77 12.59
C MET A 22 -10.31 -1.03 11.95
N SER A 23 -10.75 0.05 12.59
CA SER A 23 -11.78 0.98 12.09
C SER A 23 -11.31 1.81 10.87
N ARG A 24 -10.50 1.23 9.96
CA ARG A 24 -10.05 1.88 8.72
C ARG A 24 -11.12 1.69 7.64
N ARG A 25 -12.14 2.56 7.66
CA ARG A 25 -13.25 2.62 6.67
C ARG A 25 -12.80 2.65 5.20
N ALA A 26 -11.53 2.92 4.92
CA ALA A 26 -10.99 3.04 3.57
C ALA A 26 -10.67 1.68 2.90
N LEU A 27 -10.49 0.61 3.66
CA LEU A 27 -10.05 -0.72 3.18
C LEU A 27 -11.19 -1.76 3.15
N ASN A 28 -12.42 -1.32 2.91
CA ASN A 28 -13.61 -2.20 2.97
C ASN A 28 -13.72 -3.17 1.77
N ILE A 29 -12.88 -2.99 0.76
CA ILE A 29 -12.84 -3.79 -0.46
C ILE A 29 -11.52 -4.56 -0.46
N PHE A 30 -11.53 -5.86 -0.75
CA PHE A 30 -10.33 -6.69 -0.74
C PHE A 30 -10.12 -7.36 -2.11
N PRO A 31 -8.87 -7.61 -2.53
CA PRO A 31 -7.62 -7.12 -1.92
C PRO A 31 -7.49 -5.59 -2.04
N SER A 32 -6.79 -4.95 -1.10
CA SER A 32 -6.50 -3.52 -1.15
C SER A 32 -5.06 -3.27 -0.75
N LEU A 33 -4.45 -2.25 -1.35
CA LEU A 33 -3.10 -1.78 -1.02
C LEU A 33 -3.15 -0.30 -0.65
N ALA A 34 -2.59 0.04 0.50
CA ALA A 34 -2.33 1.41 0.90
C ALA A 34 -0.83 1.66 1.04
N ILE A 35 -0.40 2.85 0.64
CA ILE A 35 0.97 3.36 0.80
C ILE A 35 0.84 4.68 1.57
N ASN A 36 1.55 4.85 2.69
CA ASN A 36 1.47 6.05 3.54
C ASN A 36 0.02 6.48 3.87
N ASP A 37 -0.81 5.54 4.32
CA ASP A 37 -2.26 5.71 4.59
C ASP A 37 -3.14 6.12 3.40
N THR A 38 -2.57 6.24 2.19
CA THR A 38 -3.30 6.50 0.95
C THR A 38 -3.61 5.18 0.24
N VAL A 39 -4.89 4.88 0.01
CA VAL A 39 -5.27 3.66 -0.71
C VAL A 39 -5.01 3.84 -2.21
N VAL A 40 -4.09 3.05 -2.75
CA VAL A 40 -3.67 3.14 -4.16
C VAL A 40 -4.39 2.11 -5.04
N PHE A 41 -4.71 0.93 -4.50
CA PHE A 41 -5.46 -0.10 -5.20
C PHE A 41 -6.58 -0.68 -4.33
N LYS A 42 -7.72 -1.00 -4.96
CA LYS A 42 -8.89 -1.61 -4.31
C LYS A 42 -9.54 -2.64 -5.23
N GLY A 43 -9.83 -3.83 -4.69
CA GLY A 43 -10.61 -4.87 -5.34
C GLY A 43 -9.91 -5.62 -6.47
N GLN A 44 -8.59 -5.46 -6.61
CA GLN A 44 -7.80 -6.12 -7.64
C GLN A 44 -6.41 -6.51 -7.11
N ASP A 45 -5.92 -7.66 -7.55
CA ASP A 45 -4.52 -8.04 -7.38
C ASP A 45 -3.62 -7.07 -8.15
N VAL A 46 -2.42 -6.85 -7.61
CA VAL A 46 -1.47 -5.88 -8.14
C VAL A 46 -0.20 -6.62 -8.52
N SER A 47 0.28 -6.39 -9.73
CA SER A 47 1.54 -6.96 -10.21
C SER A 47 2.73 -6.27 -9.51
N ILE A 48 3.88 -6.95 -9.42
CA ILE A 48 5.11 -6.38 -8.85
C ILE A 48 5.50 -5.05 -9.54
N ALA A 49 5.34 -4.97 -10.86
CA ALA A 49 5.65 -3.76 -11.63
C ALA A 49 4.69 -2.59 -11.31
N GLU A 50 3.40 -2.87 -11.11
CA GLU A 50 2.40 -1.87 -10.75
C GLU A 50 2.65 -1.34 -9.33
N LEU A 51 3.00 -2.24 -8.41
CA LEU A 51 3.40 -1.90 -7.04
C LEU A 51 4.64 -1.00 -7.04
N GLN A 52 5.67 -1.32 -7.84
CA GLN A 52 6.87 -0.48 -7.98
C GLN A 52 6.53 0.92 -8.51
N SER A 53 5.68 1.01 -9.54
CA SER A 53 5.27 2.30 -10.11
C SER A 53 4.55 3.17 -9.09
N ALA A 54 3.58 2.58 -8.36
CA ALA A 54 2.83 3.26 -7.31
C ALA A 54 3.74 3.79 -6.18
N ILE A 55 4.70 2.97 -5.76
CA ILE A 55 5.70 3.34 -4.76
C ILE A 55 6.54 4.55 -5.22
N ILE A 56 7.06 4.52 -6.44
CA ILE A 56 7.90 5.60 -6.98
C ILE A 56 7.09 6.90 -7.07
N GLN A 57 5.83 6.81 -7.51
CA GLN A 57 4.94 7.96 -7.57
C GLN A 57 4.69 8.58 -6.20
N GLU A 58 4.39 7.76 -5.18
CA GLU A 58 4.14 8.27 -3.82
C GLU A 58 5.41 8.81 -3.15
N MET A 59 6.58 8.19 -3.38
CA MET A 59 7.86 8.73 -2.91
C MET A 59 8.17 10.09 -3.53
N GLY A 60 8.06 10.21 -4.86
CA GLY A 60 8.28 11.47 -5.56
C GLY A 60 7.28 12.56 -5.16
N ARG A 61 6.07 12.18 -4.70
CA ARG A 61 5.06 13.12 -4.18
C ARG A 61 5.42 13.65 -2.79
N THR A 62 6.19 12.91 -2.00
CA THR A 62 6.56 13.28 -0.62
C THR A 62 7.72 14.29 -0.61
N GLU A 63 8.51 14.39 -1.69
CA GLU A 63 9.59 15.37 -1.84
C GLU A 63 9.11 16.78 -2.27
N HIS A 64 7.80 16.99 -2.43
CA HIS A 64 7.21 18.29 -2.82
C HIS A 64 6.17 18.78 -1.80
N LEU A 65 6.52 18.73 -0.52
CA LEU A 65 5.82 19.49 0.51
C LEU A 65 6.68 20.71 0.94
N PRO A 66 6.17 21.95 0.82
CA PRO A 66 6.84 23.17 1.27
C PRO A 66 6.97 23.25 2.80
#